data_AF-A0A967PYZ4-F1
#
_entry.id   AF-A0A967PYZ4-F1
#
_cell.length_a   1.000
_cell.length_b   1.000
_cell.length_c   1.000
_cell.angle_alpha   90.00
_cell.angle_beta   90.00
_cell.angle_gamma   90.00
#
_symmetry.space_group_name_H-M   'P 1'
#
loop_
_entity.id
_entity.type
_entity.pdbx_description
1 polymer ?
#
loop_
_entity_poly.entity_id
_entity_poly.type
_entity_poly.pdbx_seq_one_letter_code
_entity_poly.pdbx_strand_id
1 'polypeptide(L)' 'ITAGYLMRAVGRIFFGEMPAEFEGHISSINVGDKVALYVMSGIMILIGVFPSAMAPLVQTGADAVLRLVGGA' A
#
# COMPACT_ATOMS: atom_id res chain seq x y z
N ILE A 1 12.70 3.21 -13.46
CA ILE A 1 12.98 4.14 -12.32
C ILE A 1 12.12 3.78 -11.11
N THR A 2 10.79 3.60 -11.24
CA THR A 2 9.85 3.32 -10.14
C THR A 2 10.24 2.15 -9.23
N ALA A 3 10.40 0.95 -9.78
CA ALA A 3 10.80 -0.21 -8.97
C ALA A 3 12.20 -0.01 -8.35
N GLY A 4 13.11 0.62 -9.09
CA GLY A 4 14.49 0.85 -8.64
C GLY A 4 14.58 1.73 -7.39
N TYR A 5 13.80 2.81 -7.29
CA TYR A 5 13.85 3.65 -6.10
C TYR A 5 13.21 2.97 -4.88
N LEU A 6 12.12 2.21 -5.07
CA LEU A 6 11.47 1.44 -4.00
C LEU A 6 12.42 0.37 -3.46
N MET A 7 13.07 -0.39 -4.34
CA MET A 7 14.05 -1.40 -3.94
C MET A 7 15.25 -0.78 -3.21
N ARG A 8 15.74 0.39 -3.67
CA ARG A 8 16.80 1.14 -2.98
C ARG A 8 16.37 1.59 -1.59
N ALA A 9 15.14 2.08 -1.44
CA ALA A 9 14.60 2.52 -0.15
C ALA A 9 14.45 1.36 0.83
N VAL A 10 13.86 0.23 0.40
CA VAL A 10 13.74 -0.99 1.22
C VAL A 10 15.12 -1.50 1.64
N GLY A 11 16.07 -1.56 0.69
CA GLY A 11 17.46 -1.93 0.97
C GLY A 11 18.09 -1.10 2.08
N ARG A 12 17.93 0.23 2.01
CA ARG A 12 18.49 1.15 3.00
C ARG A 12 17.81 1.07 4.36
N ILE A 13 16.49 0.91 4.40
CA ILE A 13 15.71 0.95 5.65
C ILE A 13 15.82 -0.36 6.43
N PHE A 14 15.78 -1.51 5.74
CA PHE A 14 15.75 -2.82 6.40
C PHE A 14 17.13 -3.49 6.49
N PHE A 15 18.03 -3.22 5.54
CA PHE A 15 19.36 -3.85 5.46
C PHE A 15 20.52 -2.88 5.64
N GLY A 16 20.24 -1.60 5.92
CA GLY A 16 21.26 -0.62 6.30
C GLY A 16 21.73 -0.78 7.74
N GLU A 17 22.79 -0.08 8.10
CA GLU A 17 23.26 -0.01 9.50
C GLU A 17 22.20 0.69 10.36
N MET A 18 21.88 0.09 11.51
CA MET A 18 20.96 0.67 12.47
C MET A 18 21.61 1.91 13.11
N PRO A 19 20.98 3.10 13.08
CA PRO A 19 21.53 4.26 13.76
C PRO A 19 21.57 4.01 15.27
N ALA A 20 22.67 4.41 15.92
CA ALA A 20 22.89 4.21 17.36
C ALA A 20 21.77 4.80 18.25
N GLU A 21 21.04 5.79 17.75
CA GLU A 21 19.89 6.42 18.42
C GLU A 21 18.67 5.50 18.57
N PHE A 22 18.56 4.46 17.74
CA PHE A 22 17.45 3.50 17.77
C PHE A 22 17.84 2.15 18.39
N GLU A 23 19.12 1.97 18.75
CA GLU A 23 19.57 0.78 19.47
C GLU A 23 18.82 0.67 20.81
N GLY A 24 18.16 -0.47 21.03
CA GLY A 24 17.44 -0.77 22.27
C GLY A 24 16.06 -0.12 22.43
N HIS A 25 15.63 0.76 21.52
CA HIS A 25 14.32 1.44 21.61
C HIS A 25 13.25 0.87 20.67
N ILE A 26 13.61 -0.10 19.81
CA ILE A 26 12.66 -0.80 18.95
C ILE A 26 11.99 -1.90 19.76
N SER A 27 10.80 -1.60 20.28
CA SER A 27 9.94 -2.59 20.93
C SER A 27 9.32 -3.53 19.91
N SER A 28 8.97 -4.75 20.35
CA SER A 28 8.26 -5.70 19.50
C SER A 28 6.89 -5.15 19.10
N ILE A 29 6.43 -5.51 17.91
CA ILE A 29 5.13 -5.11 17.39
C ILE A 29 4.01 -5.54 18.35
N ASN A 30 3.14 -4.59 18.70
CA ASN A 30 1.98 -4.89 19.54
C ASN A 30 0.97 -5.77 18.77
N VAL A 31 0.16 -6.55 19.47
CA VAL A 31 -0.85 -7.43 18.87
C VAL A 31 -1.86 -6.62 18.03
N GLY A 32 -2.21 -5.41 18.48
CA GLY A 32 -3.07 -4.49 17.73
C GLY A 32 -2.47 -4.10 16.37
N ASP A 33 -1.20 -3.72 16.35
CA ASP A 33 -0.49 -3.35 15.12
C ASP A 33 -0.38 -4.54 14.17
N LYS A 34 -0.12 -5.74 14.71
CA LYS A 34 -0.05 -6.97 13.93
C LYS A 34 -1.38 -7.27 13.24
N VAL A 35 -2.51 -7.15 13.94
CA VAL A 35 -3.85 -7.34 13.36
C VAL A 35 -4.13 -6.29 12.29
N ALA A 36 -3.81 -5.02 12.56
CA ALA A 36 -3.98 -3.93 11.58
C ALA A 36 -3.19 -4.19 10.29
N LEU A 37 -1.94 -4.62 10.39
CA LEU A 37 -1.11 -4.99 9.24
C LEU A 37 -1.73 -6.14 8.44
N TYR A 38 -2.19 -7.20 9.11
CA TYR A 38 -2.82 -8.33 8.42
C TYR A 38 -4.09 -7.93 7.68
N VAL A 39 -4.94 -7.10 8.29
CA VAL A 39 -6.17 -6.63 7.66
C VAL A 39 -5.85 -5.75 6.45
N MET A 40 -4.93 -4.79 6.58
CA MET A 40 -4.53 -3.92 5.48
C MET A 40 -3.89 -4.68 4.32
N SER A 41 -2.91 -5.54 4.61
CA SER A 41 -2.28 -6.39 3.59
C SER A 41 -3.29 -7.34 2.96
N GLY A 42 -4.20 -7.91 3.75
CA GLY A 42 -5.26 -8.79 3.28
C GLY A 42 -6.18 -8.10 2.28
N ILE A 43 -6.65 -6.89 2.59
CA ILE A 43 -7.50 -6.11 1.67
C ILE A 43 -6.74 -5.77 0.38
N MET A 44 -5.47 -5.35 0.46
CA MET A 44 -4.65 -5.09 -0.72
C MET A 44 -4.50 -6.33 -1.61
N ILE A 45 -4.24 -7.49 -1.02
CA ILE A 45 -4.11 -8.75 -1.75
C ILE A 45 -5.45 -9.15 -2.37
N LEU A 46 -6.55 -9.08 -1.62
CA LEU A 46 -7.89 -9.43 -2.10
C LEU A 46 -8.29 -8.59 -3.30
N ILE A 47 -8.11 -7.28 -3.23
CA ILE A 47 -8.42 -6.35 -4.33
C ILE A 47 -7.49 -6.61 -5.53
N GLY A 48 -6.20 -6.85 -5.28
CA GLY A 48 -5.23 -7.13 -6.34
C GLY A 48 -5.51 -8.45 -7.08
N VAL A 49 -5.97 -9.48 -6.38
CA VAL A 49 -6.28 -10.80 -6.97
C VAL A 49 -7.67 -10.82 -7.60
N PHE A 50 -8.66 -10.15 -7.00
CA PHE A 50 -10.04 -10.08 -7.49
C PHE A 50 -10.46 -8.64 -7.84
N PRO A 51 -9.90 -8.05 -8.91
CA PRO A 51 -10.20 -6.68 -9.29
C PRO A 51 -11.65 -6.48 -9.74
N SER A 52 -12.38 -7.55 -10.06
CA SER A 52 -13.80 -7.51 -10.47
C SER A 52 -14.73 -6.92 -9.41
N ALA A 53 -14.37 -7.00 -8.13
CA ALA A 53 -15.13 -6.36 -7.06
C ALA A 53 -14.96 -4.83 -7.02
N MET A 54 -13.78 -4.33 -7.42
CA MET A 54 -13.44 -2.90 -7.43
C MET A 54 -13.74 -2.22 -8.78
N ALA A 55 -13.64 -2.96 -9.89
CA ALA A 55 -13.87 -2.46 -11.24
C ALA A 55 -15.19 -1.68 -11.42
N PRO A 56 -16.37 -2.17 -10.98
CA PRO A 56 -17.63 -1.44 -11.18
C PRO A 56 -17.69 -0.12 -10.38
N LEU A 57 -17.06 -0.08 -9.20
CA LEU A 57 -16.96 1.15 -8.39
C LEU A 57 -16.12 2.22 -9.10
N VAL A 58 -15.04 1.81 -9.76
CA VAL A 58 -14.18 2.74 -10.52
C VAL A 58 -14.85 3.14 -11.84
N GLN A 59 -15.51 2.21 -12.53
CA GLN A 59 -16.20 2.49 -13.79
C GLN A 59 -17.31 3.52 -13.64
N THR A 60 -18.16 3.40 -12.61
CA THR A 60 -19.23 4.38 -12.35
C THR A 60 -18.68 5.80 -12.12
N GLY A 61 -17.54 5.91 -11.44
CA GLY A 61 -16.84 7.19 -11.27
C GLY A 61 -16.23 7.72 -12.58
N ALA A 62 -15.58 6.85 -13.36
CA ALA A 62 -15.00 7.21 -14.65
C ALA A 62 -16.08 7.68 -15.64
N ASP A 63 -17.22 6.98 -15.70
CA ASP A 63 -18.35 7.32 -16.57
C ASP A 63 -18.96 8.67 -16.17
N ALA A 64 -19.05 8.98 -14.87
CA ALA A 64 -19.51 10.29 -14.41
C ALA A 64 -18.59 11.42 -14.89
N VAL A 65 -17.27 11.24 -14.82
CA VAL A 65 -16.29 12.22 -15.31
C VAL A 65 -16.34 12.33 -16.84
N LEU A 66 -16.43 11.21 -17.55
CA LEU A 66 -16.55 11.17 -19.01
C LEU A 66 -17.82 11.88 -19.51
N ARG A 67 -18.95 11.76 -18.81
CA ARG A 67 -20.17 12.49 -19.15
C ARG A 67 -20.05 13.99 -18.94
N LEU A 68 -19.27 14.43 -17.95
CA LEU A 68 -19.06 15.84 -17.64
C LEU A 68 -18.02 16.50 -18.56
N VAL A 69 -16.97 15.78 -18.94
CA VAL A 69 -15.82 16.33 -19.70
C VAL A 69 -15.87 15.95 -21.17
N GLY A 70 -16.31 14.73 -21.49
CA GLY A 70 -16.40 14.23 -22.86
C GLY A 70 -17.63 14.73 -23.61
N GLY A 71 -18.67 15.15 -22.89
CA GLY A 71 -19.93 15.58 -23.47
C GLY A 71 -20.67 14.44 -24.17
N ALA A 72 -21.98 14.36 -23.97
CA ALA A 72 -22.80 14.26 -25.16
C ALA A 72 -22.85 15.66 -25.77
#